data_AF-A0A7K4A5B6-F1
#
_entry.id   AF-A0A7K4A5B6-F1
#
_cell.length_a   1.000
_cell.length_b   1.000
_cell.length_c   1.000
_cell.angle_alpha   90.00
_cell.angle_beta   90.00
_cell.angle_gamma   90.00
#
_symmetry.space_group_name_H-M   'P 1'
#
loop_
_entity.id
_entity.type
_entity.pdbx_description
1 polymer ?
#
loop_
_entity_poly.entity_id
_entity_poly.type
_entity_poly.pdbx_seq_one_letter_code
_entity_poly.pdbx_strand_id
1 'polypeptide(L)'
;MKAPPHFIRNNEEWIIWLLEAEFSGSATPHALSSRTGISLDTIHDNFLYMERVGLLSIERDPDKRYPEEIARVNLTENSLRVYDELKIRPDPGDLF
;
A
#
# COMPACT_ATOMS: atom_id res chain seq x y z
N MET A 1 4.32 15.29 -4.26
CA MET A 1 4.64 14.06 -3.50
C MET A 1 4.55 14.40 -2.01
N LYS A 2 3.66 13.75 -1.24
CA LYS A 2 3.70 13.89 0.24
C LYS A 2 4.59 12.78 0.80
N ALA A 3 5.48 13.14 1.72
CA ALA A 3 6.26 12.18 2.47
C ALA A 3 5.36 11.31 3.37
N PRO A 4 5.77 10.06 3.68
CA PRO A 4 5.11 9.27 4.70
C PRO A 4 5.15 9.95 6.08
N PRO A 5 4.12 9.79 6.93
CA PRO A 5 4.21 10.08 8.35
C PRO A 5 5.44 9.40 8.97
N HIS A 6 6.06 10.01 9.99
CA HIS A 6 7.33 9.52 10.53
C HIS A 6 7.23 8.14 11.21
N PHE A 7 6.03 7.74 11.65
CA PHE A 7 5.78 6.42 12.22
C PHE A 7 5.73 5.27 11.18
N ILE A 8 5.70 5.57 9.88
CA ILE A 8 5.74 4.59 8.78
C ILE A 8 7.17 4.14 8.55
N ARG A 9 7.41 2.83 8.53
CA ARG A 9 8.76 2.25 8.55
C ARG A 9 9.19 1.63 7.22
N ASN A 10 8.24 1.27 6.36
CA ASN A 10 8.50 0.57 5.11
C ASN A 10 7.41 0.86 4.06
N ASN A 11 7.60 0.32 2.86
CA ASN A 11 6.70 0.54 1.74
C ASN A 11 5.33 -0.10 1.96
N GLU A 12 5.25 -1.25 2.63
CA GLU A 12 4.00 -1.96 2.89
C GLU A 12 3.09 -1.16 3.83
N GLU A 13 3.62 -0.65 4.94
CA GLU A 13 2.91 0.26 5.84
C GLU A 13 2.49 1.53 5.11
N TRP A 14 3.33 2.05 4.21
CA TRP A 14 2.99 3.23 3.43
C TRP A 14 1.85 3.00 2.44
N ILE A 15 1.87 1.86 1.76
CA ILE A 15 0.83 1.43 0.82
C ILE A 15 -0.50 1.23 1.56
N ILE A 16 -0.50 0.53 2.70
CA ILE A 16 -1.70 0.32 3.53
C ILE A 16 -2.28 1.65 3.97
N TRP A 17 -1.43 2.53 4.51
CA TRP A 17 -1.85 3.86 4.98
C TRP A 17 -2.51 4.67 3.88
N LEU A 18 -1.89 4.75 2.70
CA LEU A 18 -2.43 5.52 1.58
C LEU A 18 -3.71 4.92 1.02
N LEU A 19 -3.76 3.59 0.88
CA LEU A 19 -4.94 2.89 0.39
C LEU A 19 -6.17 3.25 1.22
N GLU A 20 -6.08 3.19 2.54
CA GLU A 20 -7.23 3.50 3.39
C GLU A 20 -7.48 5.01 3.49
N ALA A 21 -6.44 5.80 3.76
CA ALA A 21 -6.60 7.23 4.05
C ALA A 21 -7.01 8.07 2.81
N GLU A 22 -6.65 7.64 1.61
CA GLU A 22 -6.85 8.44 0.38
C GLU A 22 -7.62 7.73 -0.72
N PHE A 23 -7.64 6.40 -0.74
CA PHE A 23 -8.26 5.61 -1.81
C PHE A 23 -9.42 4.73 -1.34
N SER A 24 -9.91 4.91 -0.11
CA SER A 24 -11.02 4.12 0.46
C SER A 24 -10.80 2.61 0.34
N GLY A 25 -9.55 2.19 0.55
CA GLY A 25 -9.11 0.81 0.55
C GLY A 25 -8.84 0.19 -0.82
N SER A 26 -8.91 0.94 -1.92
CA SER A 26 -8.77 0.38 -3.28
C SER A 26 -8.13 1.32 -4.29
N ALA A 27 -7.06 0.89 -4.96
CA ALA A 27 -6.35 1.73 -5.95
C ALA A 27 -5.70 0.94 -7.09
N THR A 28 -5.36 1.64 -8.18
CA THR A 28 -4.55 1.09 -9.27
C THR A 28 -3.05 1.22 -8.96
N PRO A 29 -2.17 0.37 -9.55
CA PRO A 29 -0.72 0.49 -9.36
C PRO A 29 -0.17 1.88 -9.72
N HIS A 30 -0.69 2.46 -10.80
CA HIS A 30 -0.26 3.78 -11.27
C HIS A 30 -0.63 4.90 -10.29
N ALA A 31 -1.82 4.84 -9.70
CA ALA A 31 -2.24 5.82 -8.70
C ALA A 31 -1.35 5.75 -7.45
N LEU A 32 -1.07 4.53 -6.97
CA LEU A 32 -0.19 4.33 -5.82
C LEU A 32 1.26 4.71 -6.13
N SER A 33 1.78 4.38 -7.32
CA SER A 33 3.15 4.73 -7.73
C SER A 33 3.34 6.23 -7.80
N SER A 34 2.40 6.92 -8.46
CA SER A 34 2.39 8.38 -8.52
C SER A 34 2.29 9.02 -7.14
N ARG A 35 1.48 8.44 -6.24
CA ARG A 35 1.25 9.01 -4.91
C ARG A 35 2.39 8.78 -3.93
N THR A 36 3.00 7.60 -3.97
CA THR A 36 4.11 7.18 -3.09
C THR A 36 5.47 7.63 -3.60
N GLY A 37 5.63 7.85 -4.91
CA GLY A 37 6.92 8.04 -5.59
C GLY A 37 7.72 6.75 -5.77
N ILE A 38 7.19 5.59 -5.37
CA ILE A 38 7.81 4.28 -5.59
C ILE A 38 7.61 3.90 -7.06
N SER A 39 8.63 3.34 -7.72
CA SER A 39 8.51 2.89 -9.12
C SER A 39 7.45 1.80 -9.28
N LEU A 40 6.84 1.71 -10.47
CA LEU A 40 5.85 0.68 -10.78
C LEU A 40 6.39 -0.74 -10.53
N ASP A 41 7.65 -0.99 -10.90
CA ASP A 41 8.30 -2.29 -10.66
C ASP A 41 8.37 -2.64 -9.18
N THR A 42 8.86 -1.71 -8.35
CA THR A 42 8.94 -1.93 -6.90
C THR A 42 7.57 -2.03 -6.25
N ILE A 43 6.59 -1.23 -6.69
CA ILE A 43 5.20 -1.36 -6.23
C ILE A 43 4.63 -2.73 -6.56
N HIS A 44 4.87 -3.21 -7.78
CA HIS A 44 4.39 -4.50 -8.22
C HIS A 44 4.93 -5.64 -7.33
N ASP A 45 6.23 -5.63 -7.05
CA ASP A 45 6.84 -6.61 -6.13
C ASP A 45 6.26 -6.53 -4.71
N ASN A 46 6.02 -5.32 -4.21
CA ASN A 46 5.35 -5.11 -2.91
C ASN A 46 3.93 -5.70 -2.93
N PHE A 47 3.17 -5.49 -4.00
CA PHE A 47 1.82 -6.04 -4.10
C PHE A 47 1.82 -7.57 -4.09
N LEU A 48 2.68 -8.22 -4.88
CA LEU A 48 2.78 -9.67 -4.90
C LEU A 48 3.17 -10.23 -3.51
N TYR A 49 4.11 -9.57 -2.83
CA TYR A 49 4.47 -9.93 -1.46
C TYR A 49 3.29 -9.78 -0.50
N MET A 50 2.62 -8.62 -0.52
CA MET A 50 1.51 -8.28 0.37
C MET A 50 0.28 -9.17 0.14
N GLU A 51 -0.01 -9.56 -1.09
CA GLU A 51 -1.05 -10.53 -1.40
C GLU A 51 -0.72 -11.90 -0.81
N ARG A 52 0.54 -12.36 -0.99
CA ARG A 52 1.00 -13.65 -0.46
C ARG A 52 0.88 -13.73 1.06
N VAL A 53 1.09 -12.63 1.78
CA VAL A 53 0.93 -12.56 3.26
C VAL A 53 -0.49 -12.17 3.68
N GLY A 54 -1.43 -12.02 2.75
CA GLY A 54 -2.84 -11.77 3.04
C GLY A 54 -3.17 -10.34 3.47
N LEU A 55 -2.33 -9.36 3.13
CA LEU A 55 -2.57 -7.94 3.37
C LEU A 55 -3.33 -7.26 2.22
N LEU A 56 -3.16 -7.73 0.99
CA LEU A 56 -3.90 -7.22 -0.18
C LEU A 56 -4.64 -8.34 -0.90
N SER A 57 -5.70 -7.98 -1.61
CA SER A 57 -6.23 -8.78 -2.72
C SER A 57 -5.96 -8.06 -4.04
N ILE A 58 -5.51 -8.81 -5.05
CA ILE A 58 -5.14 -8.25 -6.36
C ILE A 58 -6.16 -8.68 -7.41
N GLU A 59 -6.76 -7.68 -8.07
CA GLU A 59 -7.54 -7.87 -9.28
C GLU A 59 -6.59 -7.83 -10.49
N ARG A 60 -6.56 -8.95 -11.24
CA ARG A 60 -5.69 -9.11 -12.41
C ARG A 60 -6.49 -9.00 -13.70
N ASP A 61 -5.91 -8.33 -14.69
CA ASP A 61 -6.41 -8.24 -16.06
C ASP A 61 -5.67 -9.26 -16.94
N PRO A 62 -6.33 -10.36 -17.36
CA PRO A 62 -5.67 -11.45 -18.08
C PRO A 62 -5.21 -11.06 -19.49
N ASP A 63 -5.73 -9.96 -20.04
CA ASP A 63 -5.38 -9.47 -21.37
C ASP A 63 -4.13 -8.57 -21.37
N LYS A 64 -3.60 -8.25 -20.18
CA LYS A 64 -2.43 -7.39 -20.00
C LYS A 64 -1.19 -8.16 -19.56
N ARG A 65 -0.05 -7.48 -19.67
CA ARG A 65 1.27 -7.99 -19.31
C ARG A 65 1.87 -7.12 -18.21
N TYR A 66 2.96 -7.60 -17.65
CA TYR A 66 3.77 -6.88 -16.68
C TYR A 66 4.11 -5.44 -17.11
N PRO A 67 3.95 -4.42 -16.24
CA PRO A 67 3.34 -4.44 -14.90
C PRO A 67 1.82 -4.08 -14.87
N GLU A 68 1.18 -3.98 -16.04
CA GLU A 68 -0.24 -3.61 -16.17
C GLU A 68 -1.23 -4.77 -15.98
N GLU A 69 -0.75 -6.00 -15.76
CA GLU A 69 -1.58 -7.15 -15.42
C GLU A 69 -2.28 -6.98 -14.08
N ILE A 70 -1.75 -6.15 -13.18
CA ILE A 70 -2.46 -5.73 -11.97
C ILE A 70 -3.38 -4.55 -12.30
N ALA A 71 -4.69 -4.81 -12.41
CA ALA A 71 -5.67 -3.76 -12.63
C ALA A 71 -5.86 -2.91 -11.37
N ARG A 72 -5.95 -3.57 -10.22
CA ARG A 72 -6.31 -2.93 -8.94
C ARG A 72 -5.87 -3.79 -7.75
N VAL A 73 -5.61 -3.13 -6.64
CA VAL A 73 -5.37 -3.77 -5.33
C VAL A 73 -6.39 -3.28 -4.32
N ASN A 74 -6.78 -4.15 -3.40
CA ASN A 74 -7.73 -3.83 -2.34
C ASN A 74 -7.17 -4.27 -0.98
N LEU A 75 -7.48 -3.49 0.06
CA LEU A 75 -7.20 -3.86 1.43
C LEU A 75 -8.01 -5.09 1.85
N THR A 76 -7.36 -5.99 2.57
CA THR A 76 -8.02 -7.09 3.29
C THR A 76 -8.37 -6.67 4.72
N GLU A 77 -9.17 -7.48 5.42
CA GLU A 77 -9.43 -7.28 6.85
C GLU A 77 -8.14 -7.24 7.69
N ASN A 78 -7.12 -8.01 7.32
CA ASN A 78 -5.83 -7.99 8.03
C ASN A 78 -5.12 -6.64 7.87
N SER A 79 -5.15 -6.07 6.67
CA SER A 79 -4.54 -4.75 6.44
C SER A 79 -5.30 -3.61 7.13
N LEU A 80 -6.62 -3.73 7.31
CA LEU A 80 -7.39 -2.76 8.09
C LEU A 80 -6.96 -2.77 9.57
N ARG A 81 -6.68 -3.94 10.14
CA ARG A 81 -6.10 -4.04 11.50
C ARG A 81 -4.74 -3.38 11.58
N VAL A 82 -3.86 -3.64 10.61
CA VAL A 82 -2.55 -2.97 10.51
C VAL A 82 -2.72 -1.45 10.42
N TYR A 83 -3.67 -0.96 9.62
CA TYR A 83 -3.95 0.47 9.53
C TYR A 83 -4.39 1.08 10.86
N ASP A 84 -5.26 0.40 11.61
CA ASP A 84 -5.67 0.86 12.94
C ASP A 84 -4.51 0.87 13.95
N GLU A 85 -3.59 -0.12 13.87
CA GLU A 85 -2.35 -0.12 14.66
C GLU A 85 -1.42 1.04 14.29
N LEU A 86 -1.35 1.42 13.01
CA LEU A 86 -0.55 2.55 12.55
C LEU A 86 -1.06 3.88 13.10
N LYS A 87 -2.38 4.07 13.23
CA LYS A 87 -2.98 5.31 13.76
C LYS A 87 -2.57 5.62 15.19
N ILE A 88 -2.33 4.59 16.00
CA ILE A 88 -2.00 4.72 17.43
C ILE A 88 -0.49 4.66 17.69
N ARG A 89 0.32 4.47 16.63
CA ARG A 89 1.76 4.35 16.76
C ARG A 89 2.33 5.74 17.10
N PRO A 90 3.08 5.87 18.21
CA PRO A 90 3.68 7.15 18.56
C PRO A 90 4.70 7.55 17.50
N ASP A 91 4.77 8.85 17.20
CA ASP A 91 5.87 9.34 16.39
C ASP A 91 7.17 9.15 17.19
N PRO A 92 8.29 8.78 16.54
CA PRO A 92 9.57 8.59 17.21
C PRO A 92 10.04 9.81 18.01
N GLY A 93 9.53 11.01 17.67
CA GLY A 93 9.82 12.26 18.37
C GLY A 93 8.97 12.53 19.61
N ASP A 94 7.90 11.78 19.86
CA ASP A 94 7.01 11.98 21.03
C ASP A 94 7.51 11.26 22.30
N LEU A 95 8.52 10.41 22.16
CA LEU A 95 9.09 9.61 23.26
C LEU A 95 10.24 10.31 24.00
N PHE A 96 10.58 11.55 23.64
CA PHE A 96 11.72 12.29 24.18
C PHE A 96 11.39 13.75 24.51
#